data_AF-A0A9D7CE22-F1
#
_entry.id   AF-A0A9D7CE22-F1
#
_cell.length_a   1.000
_cell.length_b   1.000
_cell.length_c   1.000
_cell.angle_alpha   90.00
_cell.angle_beta   90.00
_cell.angle_gamma   90.00
#
_symmetry.space_group_name_H-M   'P 1'
#
loop_
_entity.id
_entity.type
_entity.pdbx_description
1 polymer ?
#
loop_
_entity_poly.entity_id
_entity_poly.type
_entity_poly.pdbx_seq_one_letter_code
_entity_poly.pdbx_strand_id
1 'polypeptide(L)'
;MRTLVAVFTPLAAALIGCSDATSSLTGGLVEITIEQALTSQTTSAGTFQMSGSVVDAGSTIEELTFGGPLDRSPVPVTFVRTLTGRQGTLTLRGSARISFTSPTVGTLDGEWTVEAATGQYAAMRGTGTLSGRADFGTTPPSASLAYSGSVKK
;
A
#
# COMPACT_ATOMS: atom_id res chain seq x y z
N MET A 1 -10.20 62.40 43.21
CA MET A 1 -8.73 62.42 43.28
C MET A 1 -8.23 61.02 43.63
N ARG A 2 -7.76 60.27 42.63
CA ARG A 2 -6.74 59.21 42.69
C ARG A 2 -6.66 58.53 41.32
N THR A 3 -5.69 59.00 40.55
CA THR A 3 -5.17 58.44 39.29
C THR A 3 -4.48 57.10 39.56
N LEU A 4 -4.59 56.10 38.67
CA LEU A 4 -3.49 55.17 38.34
C LEU A 4 -3.82 54.43 37.03
N VAL A 5 -3.21 54.84 35.90
CA VAL A 5 -2.07 54.21 35.19
C VAL A 5 -2.45 52.96 34.40
N ALA A 6 -2.51 53.12 33.08
CA ALA A 6 -2.60 52.06 32.08
C ALA A 6 -1.23 51.40 31.88
N VAL A 7 -1.19 50.08 31.77
CA VAL A 7 -0.02 49.32 31.29
C VAL A 7 -0.44 48.62 30.00
N PHE A 8 0.24 48.99 28.92
CA PHE A 8 0.09 48.47 27.57
C PHE A 8 1.10 47.33 27.41
N THR A 9 0.65 46.11 27.15
CA THR A 9 1.52 44.96 26.87
C THR A 9 1.40 44.59 25.40
N PRO A 10 2.45 44.75 24.57
CA PRO A 10 2.49 44.13 23.25
C PRO A 10 3.33 42.86 23.33
N LEU A 11 2.83 41.69 22.90
CA LEU A 11 3.76 40.59 22.59
C LEU A 11 3.22 39.52 21.63
N ALA A 12 3.90 39.47 20.48
CA ALA A 12 4.21 38.34 19.61
C ALA A 12 3.07 37.58 18.89
N ALA A 13 2.91 37.90 17.60
CA ALA A 13 2.35 36.99 16.61
C ALA A 13 3.32 35.80 16.40
N ALA A 14 2.90 34.60 16.78
CA ALA A 14 3.63 33.37 16.47
C ALA A 14 3.37 32.99 14.99
N LEU A 15 4.37 33.21 14.14
CA LEU A 15 4.42 32.58 12.82
C LEU A 15 4.70 31.09 13.04
N ILE A 16 3.66 30.27 12.98
CA ILE A 16 3.80 28.82 12.86
C ILE A 16 4.37 28.58 11.46
N GLY A 17 5.69 28.50 11.38
CA GLY A 17 6.38 27.99 10.20
C GLY A 17 5.96 26.53 10.00
N CYS A 18 5.01 26.32 9.10
CA CYS A 18 4.65 25.00 8.61
C CYS A 18 5.89 24.46 7.89
N SER A 19 6.70 23.67 8.60
CA SER A 19 7.78 22.93 7.97
C SER A 19 7.12 21.82 7.16
N ASP A 20 6.86 22.10 5.89
CA ASP A 20 6.66 21.05 4.89
C ASP A 20 7.97 20.27 4.82
N ALA A 21 8.07 19.25 5.68
CA ALA A 21 9.09 18.23 5.58
C ALA A 21 8.81 17.47 4.28
N THR A 22 9.32 18.00 3.18
CA THR A 22 9.48 17.28 1.92
C THR A 22 10.60 16.27 2.15
N SER A 23 10.26 15.16 2.81
CA SER A 23 11.08 13.96 2.78
C SER A 23 11.21 13.56 1.31
N SER A 24 12.34 13.89 0.71
CA SER A 24 12.69 13.46 -0.62
C SER A 24 12.88 11.94 -0.57
N LEU A 25 11.85 11.21 -0.99
CA LEU A 25 11.91 9.77 -1.25
C LEU A 25 12.98 9.52 -2.33
N THR A 26 14.23 9.42 -1.93
CA THR A 26 15.38 9.29 -2.84
C THR A 26 15.51 7.86 -3.39
N GLY A 27 14.77 6.91 -2.79
CA GLY A 27 14.75 5.51 -3.18
C GLY A 27 15.32 4.57 -2.11
N GLY A 28 15.26 3.28 -2.38
CA GLY A 28 15.75 2.20 -1.52
C GLY A 28 14.70 1.13 -1.27
N LEU A 29 14.91 0.31 -0.25
CA LEU A 29 14.10 -0.88 0.01
C LEU A 29 12.73 -0.51 0.60
N VAL A 30 11.71 -1.24 0.18
CA VAL A 30 10.36 -1.15 0.73
C VAL A 30 9.81 -2.53 1.07
N GLU A 31 9.07 -2.58 2.16
CA GLU A 31 8.27 -3.70 2.62
C GLU A 31 6.81 -3.25 2.66
N ILE A 32 5.89 -4.02 2.07
CA ILE A 32 4.45 -3.74 2.11
C ILE A 32 3.71 -4.98 2.59
N THR A 33 3.02 -4.86 3.72
CA THR A 33 2.12 -5.92 4.22
C THR A 33 0.69 -5.57 3.89
N ILE A 34 -0.08 -6.52 3.36
CA ILE A 34 -1.46 -6.33 2.92
C ILE A 34 -2.35 -7.42 3.51
N GLU A 35 -3.45 -6.96 4.13
CA GLU A 35 -4.54 -7.81 4.60
C GLU A 35 -5.80 -7.43 3.80
N GLN A 36 -6.39 -8.41 3.12
CA GLN A 36 -7.49 -8.16 2.20
C GLN A 36 -8.49 -9.31 2.14
N ALA A 37 -9.66 -9.03 1.59
CA ALA A 37 -10.70 -10.01 1.29
C ALA A 37 -11.23 -9.85 -0.13
N LEU A 38 -11.71 -10.95 -0.71
CA LEU A 38 -12.44 -10.89 -1.98
C LEU A 38 -13.76 -10.13 -1.79
N THR A 39 -14.00 -9.18 -2.69
CA THR A 39 -15.26 -8.43 -2.80
C THR A 39 -16.11 -8.92 -3.97
N SER A 40 -15.49 -9.62 -4.92
CA SER A 40 -16.16 -10.38 -5.99
C SER A 40 -15.27 -11.56 -6.40
N GLN A 41 -15.61 -12.26 -7.49
CA GLN A 41 -14.79 -13.34 -8.02
C GLN A 41 -13.39 -12.87 -8.49
N THR A 42 -13.26 -11.61 -8.90
CA THR A 42 -12.03 -11.07 -9.51
C THR A 42 -11.59 -9.76 -8.88
N THR A 43 -12.17 -9.36 -7.75
CA THR A 43 -11.78 -8.14 -7.03
C THR A 43 -11.57 -8.41 -5.57
N SER A 44 -10.58 -7.73 -4.99
CA SER A 44 -10.29 -7.75 -3.57
C SER A 44 -10.15 -6.32 -3.03
N ALA A 45 -10.38 -6.15 -1.74
CA ALA A 45 -10.15 -4.89 -1.04
C ALA A 45 -9.64 -5.15 0.37
N GLY A 46 -8.88 -4.19 0.91
CA GLY A 46 -8.24 -4.36 2.20
C GLY A 46 -7.44 -3.14 2.63
N THR A 47 -6.44 -3.39 3.47
CA THR A 47 -5.51 -2.38 3.98
C THR A 47 -4.07 -2.75 3.71
N PHE A 48 -3.20 -1.74 3.66
CA PHE A 48 -1.76 -1.94 3.56
C PHE A 48 -1.01 -1.15 4.62
N GLN A 49 0.16 -1.65 4.99
CA GLN A 49 1.20 -0.90 5.70
C GLN A 49 2.49 -1.00 4.88
N MET A 50 3.17 0.12 4.68
CA MET A 50 4.42 0.24 3.93
C MET A 50 5.50 0.79 4.86
N SER A 51 6.70 0.20 4.79
CA SER A 51 7.87 0.64 5.56
C SER A 51 9.17 0.56 4.76
N GLY A 52 10.26 1.11 5.31
CA GLY A 52 11.57 1.20 4.67
C GLY A 52 11.86 2.62 4.18
N SER A 53 12.31 2.77 2.93
CA SER A 53 12.57 4.06 2.29
C SER A 53 11.33 4.93 2.11
N VAL A 54 10.15 4.32 2.18
CA VAL A 54 8.84 4.98 2.14
C VAL A 54 8.02 4.41 3.29
N VAL A 55 7.34 5.27 4.06
CA VAL A 55 6.45 4.85 5.15
C VAL A 55 5.07 5.43 4.92
N ASP A 56 4.07 4.58 4.71
CA ASP A 56 2.68 4.99 4.61
C ASP A 56 1.76 3.83 5.00
N ALA A 57 0.48 4.12 5.18
CA ALA A 57 -0.55 3.11 5.38
C ALA A 57 -1.87 3.61 4.80
N GLY A 58 -2.76 2.68 4.46
CA GLY A 58 -4.04 3.06 3.89
C GLY A 58 -4.83 1.87 3.38
N SER A 59 -5.66 2.14 2.38
CA SER A 59 -6.54 1.14 1.76
C SER A 59 -5.96 0.61 0.46
N THR A 60 -6.35 -0.60 0.09
CA THR A 60 -6.04 -1.20 -1.21
C THR A 60 -7.29 -1.73 -1.88
N ILE A 61 -7.34 -1.63 -3.21
CA ILE A 61 -8.27 -2.34 -4.09
C ILE A 61 -7.44 -3.04 -5.15
N GLU A 62 -7.84 -4.23 -5.55
CA GLU A 62 -7.17 -5.00 -6.58
C GLU A 62 -8.17 -5.69 -7.51
N GLU A 63 -7.76 -5.75 -8.78
CA GLU A 63 -8.37 -6.57 -9.82
C GLU A 63 -7.46 -7.75 -10.16
N LEU A 64 -8.03 -8.94 -10.25
CA LEU A 64 -7.36 -10.21 -10.48
C LEU A 64 -7.79 -10.81 -11.81
N THR A 65 -6.84 -11.40 -12.54
CA THR A 65 -7.13 -12.28 -13.67
C THR A 65 -6.48 -13.64 -13.43
N PHE A 66 -7.30 -14.69 -13.37
CA PHE A 66 -6.85 -16.06 -13.22
C PHE A 66 -6.58 -16.68 -14.61
N GLY A 67 -5.37 -17.17 -14.82
CA GLY A 67 -4.93 -17.77 -16.09
C GLY A 67 -5.29 -19.25 -16.25
N GLY A 68 -6.16 -19.80 -15.41
CA GLY A 68 -6.54 -21.21 -15.41
C GLY A 68 -7.62 -21.52 -14.39
N PRO A 69 -8.15 -22.75 -14.37
CA PRO A 69 -9.17 -23.14 -13.42
C PRO A 69 -8.58 -23.25 -12.01
N LEU A 70 -9.35 -22.84 -10.99
CA LEU A 70 -8.89 -22.77 -9.60
C LEU A 70 -8.67 -24.15 -8.95
N ASP A 71 -9.11 -25.22 -9.60
CA ASP A 71 -8.93 -26.61 -9.15
C ASP A 71 -7.60 -27.23 -9.61
N ARG A 72 -6.79 -26.51 -10.40
CA ARG A 72 -5.49 -26.99 -10.91
C ARG A 72 -4.35 -26.10 -10.44
N SER A 73 -3.59 -26.63 -9.49
CA SER A 73 -2.38 -26.00 -8.96
C SER A 73 -1.17 -26.24 -9.89
N PRO A 74 -0.29 -25.25 -10.13
CA PRO A 74 -0.41 -23.87 -9.71
C PRO A 74 -1.30 -23.03 -10.64
N VAL A 75 -2.11 -22.14 -10.08
CA VAL A 75 -2.96 -21.21 -10.84
C VAL A 75 -2.17 -19.93 -11.13
N PRO A 76 -1.92 -19.57 -12.41
CA PRO A 76 -1.34 -18.27 -12.74
C PRO A 76 -2.32 -17.14 -12.44
N VAL A 77 -1.81 -16.04 -11.90
CA VAL A 77 -2.61 -14.83 -11.59
C VAL A 77 -1.86 -13.62 -12.12
N THR A 78 -2.56 -12.71 -12.79
CA THR A 78 -2.09 -11.34 -12.99
C THR A 78 -2.99 -10.40 -12.21
N PHE A 79 -2.42 -9.27 -11.76
CA PHE A 79 -3.17 -8.31 -10.96
C PHE A 79 -2.80 -6.88 -11.28
N VAL A 80 -3.76 -6.00 -11.03
CA VAL A 80 -3.56 -4.55 -10.92
C VAL A 80 -4.11 -4.13 -9.56
N ARG A 81 -3.28 -3.47 -8.77
CA ARG A 81 -3.58 -3.08 -7.40
C ARG A 81 -3.36 -1.59 -7.22
N THR A 82 -4.31 -0.90 -6.61
CA THR A 82 -4.18 0.50 -6.23
C THR A 82 -4.09 0.61 -4.71
N LEU A 83 -2.95 1.11 -4.23
CA LEU A 83 -2.72 1.53 -2.86
C LEU A 83 -3.06 3.01 -2.72
N THR A 84 -3.95 3.35 -1.79
CA THR A 84 -4.32 4.74 -1.48
C THR A 84 -3.91 5.05 -0.06
N GLY A 85 -2.82 5.80 0.09
CA GLY A 85 -2.27 6.25 1.36
C GLY A 85 -2.41 7.75 1.56
N ARG A 86 -1.79 8.29 2.61
CA ARG A 86 -1.78 9.74 2.87
C ARG A 86 -0.88 10.50 1.89
N GLN A 87 0.13 9.82 1.34
CA GLN A 87 1.09 10.39 0.43
C GLN A 87 0.61 10.43 -1.02
N GLY A 88 -0.49 9.76 -1.36
CA GLY A 88 -1.04 9.69 -2.71
C GLY A 88 -1.47 8.28 -3.07
N THR A 89 -1.51 7.99 -4.37
CA THR A 89 -1.83 6.65 -4.88
C THR A 89 -0.64 6.00 -5.58
N LEU A 90 -0.51 4.68 -5.41
CA LEU A 90 0.40 3.82 -6.16
C LEU A 90 -0.40 2.72 -6.84
N THR A 91 -0.27 2.62 -8.15
CA THR A 91 -0.79 1.48 -8.92
C THR A 91 0.35 0.51 -9.17
N LEU A 92 0.20 -0.71 -8.65
CA LEU A 92 1.10 -1.83 -8.86
C LEU A 92 0.49 -2.76 -9.90
N ARG A 93 1.30 -3.26 -10.83
CA ARG A 93 0.95 -4.39 -11.70
C ARG A 93 1.87 -5.55 -11.38
N GLY A 94 1.36 -6.77 -11.44
CA GLY A 94 2.20 -7.93 -11.22
C GLY A 94 1.61 -9.23 -11.69
N SER A 95 2.36 -10.30 -11.42
CA SER A 95 1.95 -11.67 -11.68
C SER A 95 2.40 -12.55 -10.53
N ALA A 96 1.56 -13.53 -10.17
CA ALA A 96 1.81 -14.48 -9.11
C ALA A 96 1.33 -15.88 -9.53
N ARG A 97 1.67 -16.88 -8.72
CA ARG A 97 1.16 -18.23 -8.82
C ARG A 97 0.53 -18.62 -7.49
N ILE A 98 -0.68 -19.18 -7.53
CA ILE A 98 -1.31 -19.77 -6.36
C ILE A 98 -1.02 -21.27 -6.35
N SER A 99 -0.40 -21.76 -5.28
CA SER A 99 -0.18 -23.18 -5.04
C SER A 99 -1.04 -23.66 -3.88
N PHE A 100 -2.00 -24.55 -4.14
CA PHE A 100 -2.90 -25.06 -3.10
C PHE A 100 -2.19 -26.05 -2.18
N THR A 101 -2.29 -25.80 -0.87
CA THR A 101 -1.80 -26.67 0.22
C THR A 101 -2.93 -27.47 0.87
N SER A 102 -4.17 -27.07 0.63
CA SER A 102 -5.40 -27.80 0.97
C SER A 102 -6.51 -27.38 -0.02
N PRO A 103 -7.72 -27.97 0.02
CA PRO A 103 -8.80 -27.61 -0.88
C PRO A 103 -9.20 -26.13 -0.87
N THR A 104 -8.93 -25.40 0.22
CA THR A 104 -9.31 -23.99 0.36
C THR A 104 -8.14 -23.06 0.70
N VAL A 105 -6.91 -23.58 0.84
CA VAL A 105 -5.76 -22.76 1.25
C VAL A 105 -4.69 -22.81 0.18
N GLY A 106 -4.25 -21.63 -0.27
CA GLY A 106 -3.16 -21.50 -1.23
C GLY A 106 -2.04 -20.58 -0.74
N THR A 107 -0.82 -20.87 -1.13
CA THR A 107 0.31 -19.93 -1.03
C THR A 107 0.46 -19.17 -2.32
N LEU A 108 0.94 -17.93 -2.24
CA LEU A 108 1.19 -17.06 -3.38
C LEU A 108 2.66 -16.72 -3.43
N ASP A 109 3.23 -16.71 -4.63
CA ASP A 109 4.57 -16.20 -4.91
C ASP A 109 4.54 -15.50 -6.26
N GLY A 110 5.19 -14.34 -6.36
CA GLY A 110 5.12 -13.52 -7.58
C GLY A 110 6.05 -12.32 -7.59
N GLU A 111 5.81 -11.48 -8.60
CA GLU A 111 6.56 -10.26 -8.88
C GLU A 111 5.61 -9.09 -9.11
N TRP A 112 6.10 -7.88 -8.84
CA TRP A 112 5.36 -6.65 -9.02
C TRP A 112 6.23 -5.52 -9.57
N THR A 113 5.58 -4.54 -10.18
CA THR A 113 6.17 -3.28 -10.66
C THR A 113 5.22 -2.11 -10.40
N VAL A 114 5.76 -0.92 -10.18
CA VAL A 114 4.97 0.32 -10.14
C VAL A 114 4.57 0.71 -11.56
N GLU A 115 3.27 0.70 -11.84
CA GLU A 115 2.70 1.13 -13.12
C GLU A 115 2.41 2.63 -13.14
N ALA A 116 1.84 3.16 -12.05
CA ALA A 116 1.49 4.58 -11.94
C ALA A 116 1.60 5.07 -10.49
N ALA A 117 1.82 6.38 -10.31
CA ALA A 117 1.96 6.99 -9.00
C ALA A 117 1.52 8.46 -9.00
N THR A 118 0.91 8.92 -7.91
CA THR A 118 0.42 10.30 -7.75
C THR A 118 0.85 10.91 -6.41
N GLY A 119 0.62 12.21 -6.24
CA GLY A 119 0.94 12.91 -4.99
C GLY A 119 2.43 12.91 -4.68
N GLN A 120 2.80 12.66 -3.43
CA GLN A 120 4.17 12.47 -2.99
C GLN A 120 4.82 11.20 -3.55
N TYR A 121 4.05 10.28 -4.14
CA TYR A 121 4.62 9.17 -4.91
C TYR A 121 4.90 9.52 -6.37
N ALA A 122 4.60 10.74 -6.82
CA ALA A 122 4.85 11.15 -8.20
C ALA A 122 6.29 10.82 -8.62
N ALA A 123 6.42 10.36 -9.87
CA ALA A 123 7.66 9.84 -10.47
C ALA A 123 8.25 8.56 -9.83
N MET A 124 7.65 8.00 -8.78
CA MET A 124 8.12 6.74 -8.20
C MET A 124 8.10 5.62 -9.25
N ARG A 125 9.19 4.85 -9.27
CA ARG A 125 9.34 3.59 -9.98
C ARG A 125 9.77 2.55 -8.97
N GLY A 126 9.40 1.30 -9.18
CA GLY A 126 9.83 0.23 -8.30
C GLY A 126 9.45 -1.13 -8.85
N THR A 127 10.17 -2.13 -8.38
CA THR A 127 9.94 -3.53 -8.71
C THR A 127 10.29 -4.39 -7.50
N GLY A 128 9.72 -5.58 -7.44
CA GLY A 128 10.04 -6.51 -6.38
C GLY A 128 9.29 -7.82 -6.49
N THR A 129 9.29 -8.55 -5.39
CA THR A 129 8.60 -9.82 -5.23
C THR A 129 7.46 -9.70 -4.23
N LEU A 130 6.52 -10.64 -4.31
CA LEU A 130 5.51 -10.84 -3.29
C LEU A 130 5.43 -12.30 -2.91
N SER A 131 5.02 -12.54 -1.66
CA SER A 131 4.61 -13.84 -1.18
C SER A 131 3.38 -13.71 -0.29
N GLY A 132 2.68 -14.80 -0.01
CA GLY A 132 1.61 -14.78 0.96
C GLY A 132 0.73 -16.02 1.00
N ARG A 133 -0.44 -15.87 1.63
CA ARG A 133 -1.41 -16.94 1.82
C ARG A 133 -2.81 -16.43 1.50
N ALA A 134 -3.56 -17.21 0.73
CA ALA A 134 -5.00 -17.04 0.52
C ALA A 134 -5.77 -18.17 1.21
N ASP A 135 -6.91 -17.81 1.79
CA ASP A 135 -7.88 -18.71 2.40
C ASP A 135 -9.23 -18.49 1.73
N PHE A 136 -9.63 -19.46 0.92
CA PHE A 136 -10.90 -19.52 0.22
C PHE A 136 -12.01 -20.18 1.06
N GLY A 137 -11.70 -20.65 2.28
CA GLY A 137 -12.66 -21.26 3.21
C GLY A 137 -13.30 -20.25 4.16
N THR A 138 -12.76 -19.03 4.25
CA THR A 138 -13.33 -17.93 5.05
C THR A 138 -14.48 -17.25 4.29
N THR A 139 -15.32 -16.51 5.03
CA THR A 139 -16.43 -15.75 4.43
C THR A 139 -16.36 -14.28 4.87
N PRO A 140 -15.97 -13.35 3.98
CA PRO A 140 -15.46 -13.58 2.61
C PRO A 140 -14.09 -14.27 2.59
N PRO A 141 -13.69 -14.91 1.47
CA PRO A 141 -12.33 -15.35 1.24
C PRO A 141 -11.30 -14.26 1.50
N SER A 142 -10.18 -14.60 2.12
CA SER A 142 -9.19 -13.63 2.63
C SER A 142 -7.77 -13.93 2.15
N ALA A 143 -6.90 -12.93 2.12
CA ALA A 143 -5.48 -13.10 1.86
C ALA A 143 -4.62 -12.16 2.70
N SER A 144 -3.46 -12.68 3.12
CA SER A 144 -2.36 -11.95 3.76
C SER A 144 -1.14 -12.03 2.84
N LEU A 145 -0.59 -10.87 2.47
CA LEU A 145 0.46 -10.75 1.46
C LEU A 145 1.59 -9.85 1.97
N ALA A 146 2.82 -10.26 1.66
CA ALA A 146 4.03 -9.49 1.93
C ALA A 146 4.74 -9.19 0.60
N TYR A 147 4.95 -7.91 0.32
CA TYR A 147 5.69 -7.42 -0.82
C TYR A 147 7.03 -6.91 -0.32
N SER A 148 8.09 -7.25 -1.04
CA SER A 148 9.43 -6.70 -0.82
C SER A 148 9.98 -6.19 -2.14
N GLY A 149 10.78 -5.12 -2.12
CA GLY A 149 11.40 -4.64 -3.35
C GLY A 149 12.16 -3.34 -3.16
N SER A 150 12.46 -2.70 -4.29
CA SER A 150 13.14 -1.41 -4.30
C SER A 150 12.31 -0.38 -5.06
N VAL A 151 12.35 0.85 -4.57
CA VAL A 151 11.75 2.02 -5.23
C VAL A 151 12.81 3.09 -5.48
N LYS A 152 12.56 3.95 -6.46
CA LYS A 152 13.36 5.13 -6.78
C LYS A 152 12.49 6.23 -7.36
N LYS A 153 12.98 7.46 -7.31
CA LYS A 153 12.41 8.62 -8.01
C LYS A 153 13.40 9.15 -9.02
#